data_AF-A0A330GUK1-F1
#
_entry.id   AF-A0A330GUK1-F1
#
_cell.length_a   1.000
_cell.length_b   1.000
_cell.length_c   1.000
_cell.angle_alpha   90.00
_cell.angle_beta   90.00
_cell.angle_gamma   90.00
#
_symmetry.space_group_name_H-M   'P 1'
#
loop_
_entity.id
_entity.type
_entity.pdbx_description
1 polymer ?
#
loop_
_entity_poly.entity_id
_entity_poly.type
_entity_poly.pdbx_seq_one_letter_code
_entity_poly.pdbx_strand_id
1 'polypeptide(L)'
;MRHIVVPPQSGRSIRVRRGDLIRIIDPKGKQVSDLWAFSTEGRLDWLSTSQTRDITERLFPKPGDHFYSAAGKIMLTLVEDASPGPHDMLYPACDSALYERAGLPNHPNCRDNLMKALGAEGIDLPFAPDPVDLFQNSLPQPDGTLVVEASVNPPGGYVRLRAEQDLLLVVTACSVDHHPTNGDACTEIEVEITSAA
;
A
#
# COMPACT_ATOMS: atom_id res chain seq x y z
N MET A 1 -3.33 21.44 -4.83
CA MET A 1 -3.54 20.00 -5.07
C MET A 1 -2.36 19.49 -5.88
N ARG A 2 -1.70 18.40 -5.45
CA ARG A 2 -0.62 17.72 -6.19
C ARG A 2 -1.19 16.42 -6.77
N HIS A 3 -0.84 16.10 -8.02
CA HIS A 3 -1.21 14.84 -8.68
C HIS A 3 0.06 14.12 -9.10
N ILE A 4 0.15 12.84 -8.79
CA ILE A 4 1.34 12.01 -9.00
C ILE A 4 0.87 10.70 -9.62
N VAL A 5 1.48 10.31 -10.73
CA VAL A 5 1.27 9.00 -11.35
C VAL A 5 2.39 8.06 -10.91
N VAL A 6 2.01 6.88 -10.43
CA VAL A 6 2.88 5.73 -10.19
C VAL A 6 2.72 4.79 -11.39
N PRO A 7 3.68 4.75 -12.33
CA PRO A 7 3.59 3.87 -13.50
C PRO A 7 3.47 2.39 -13.11
N PRO A 8 2.94 1.54 -14.01
CA PRO A 8 2.83 0.10 -13.77
C PRO A 8 4.16 -0.51 -13.28
N GLN A 9 4.06 -1.46 -12.35
CA GLN A 9 5.18 -2.23 -11.82
C GLN A 9 6.32 -1.36 -11.22
N SER A 10 5.98 -0.18 -10.68
CA SER A 10 6.94 0.79 -10.16
C SER A 10 6.49 1.38 -8.81
N GLY A 11 7.39 2.12 -8.14
CA GLY A 11 7.12 2.82 -6.88
C GLY A 11 7.47 4.31 -6.91
N ARG A 12 6.84 5.09 -6.02
CA ARG A 12 7.16 6.51 -5.77
C ARG A 12 7.18 6.82 -4.28
N SER A 13 8.17 7.60 -3.85
CA SER A 13 8.19 8.25 -2.54
C SER A 13 7.44 9.59 -2.60
N ILE A 14 6.64 9.87 -1.57
CA ILE A 14 5.72 11.02 -1.56
C ILE A 14 5.69 11.63 -0.16
N ARG A 15 6.17 12.87 -0.01
CA ARG A 15 6.08 13.61 1.26
C ARG A 15 4.70 14.25 1.43
N VAL A 16 4.09 14.02 2.58
CA VAL A 16 2.81 14.61 3.00
C VAL A 16 2.95 15.19 4.40
N ARG A 17 2.20 16.25 4.67
CA ARG A 17 2.17 16.89 5.98
C ARG A 17 0.97 16.43 6.77
N ARG A 18 1.05 16.55 8.09
CA ARG A 18 -0.10 16.36 8.98
C ARG A 18 -1.30 17.16 8.48
N GLY A 19 -2.44 16.50 8.40
CA GLY A 19 -3.71 17.05 7.92
C GLY A 19 -3.91 16.92 6.41
N ASP A 20 -2.87 16.67 5.60
CA ASP A 20 -3.04 16.44 4.16
C ASP A 20 -4.01 15.27 3.93
N LEU A 21 -4.91 15.44 2.96
CA LEU A 21 -5.75 14.37 2.44
C LEU A 21 -5.07 13.76 1.21
N ILE A 22 -4.87 12.45 1.25
CA ILE A 22 -4.22 11.65 0.22
C ILE A 22 -5.25 10.72 -0.39
N ARG A 23 -5.49 10.81 -1.69
CA ARG A 23 -6.35 9.89 -2.42
C ARG A 23 -5.48 8.95 -3.25
N ILE A 24 -5.58 7.65 -3.02
CA ILE A 24 -4.93 6.61 -3.82
C ILE A 24 -6.00 6.04 -4.74
N ILE A 25 -5.81 6.20 -6.05
CA ILE A 25 -6.81 5.93 -7.07
C ILE A 25 -6.26 4.87 -8.02
N ASP A 26 -7.10 3.89 -8.32
CA ASP A 26 -6.87 2.95 -9.39
C ASP A 26 -7.71 3.39 -10.61
N PRO A 27 -7.10 4.09 -11.59
CA PRO A 27 -7.85 4.68 -12.69
C PRO A 27 -8.44 3.63 -13.64
N LYS A 28 -7.83 2.45 -13.75
CA LYS A 28 -8.22 1.40 -14.70
C LYS A 28 -8.94 0.22 -14.07
N GLY A 29 -8.96 0.16 -12.74
CA GLY A 29 -9.56 -0.93 -11.99
C GLY A 29 -8.62 -2.11 -11.88
N LYS A 30 -8.92 -2.99 -10.93
CA LYS A 30 -8.21 -4.23 -10.61
C LYS A 30 -6.74 -4.09 -10.18
N GLN A 31 -6.12 -2.92 -10.18
CA GLN A 31 -4.72 -2.76 -9.80
C GLN A 31 -4.57 -2.66 -8.28
N VAL A 32 -3.79 -3.57 -7.70
CA VAL A 32 -3.39 -3.50 -6.29
C VAL A 32 -2.31 -2.45 -6.09
N SER A 33 -2.37 -1.73 -4.97
CA SER A 33 -1.35 -0.76 -4.59
C SER A 33 -0.82 -1.01 -3.19
N ASP A 34 0.46 -1.36 -3.11
CA ASP A 34 1.12 -1.50 -1.81
C ASP A 34 1.45 -0.10 -1.27
N LEU A 35 1.05 0.15 -0.02
CA LEU A 35 1.26 1.40 0.70
C LEU A 35 2.16 1.20 1.92
N TRP A 36 3.18 2.03 2.03
CA TRP A 36 3.96 2.23 3.25
C TRP A 36 3.90 3.69 3.69
N ALA A 37 4.08 3.91 4.99
CA ALA A 37 4.30 5.23 5.55
C ALA A 37 5.45 5.20 6.55
N PHE A 38 6.30 6.23 6.52
CA PHE A 38 7.43 6.41 7.42
C PHE A 38 7.31 7.77 8.10
N SER A 39 7.48 7.80 9.41
CA SER A 39 7.55 9.05 10.17
C SER A 39 8.78 9.83 9.71
N THR A 40 8.58 11.11 9.40
CA THR A 40 9.68 12.06 9.18
C THR A 40 10.00 12.86 10.43
N GLU A 41 9.26 12.63 11.51
CA GLU A 41 9.45 13.27 12.81
C GLU A 41 10.33 12.38 13.71
N GLY A 42 11.61 12.74 13.84
CA GLY A 42 12.53 12.14 14.81
C GLY A 42 13.16 10.82 14.38
N ARG A 43 13.10 9.80 15.25
CA ARG A 43 13.64 8.46 14.95
C ARG A 43 12.76 7.79 13.89
N LEU A 44 13.40 7.04 12.99
CA LEU A 44 12.72 6.20 12.02
C LEU A 44 11.68 5.32 12.72
N ASP A 45 10.44 5.46 12.27
CA ASP A 45 9.26 4.70 12.68
C ASP A 45 8.41 4.52 11.41
N TRP A 46 7.70 3.39 11.28
CA TRP A 46 7.03 3.00 10.04
C TRP A 46 5.68 2.39 10.33
N LEU A 47 4.78 2.44 9.34
CA LEU A 47 3.46 1.81 9.40
C LEU A 47 3.65 0.30 9.58
N SER A 48 3.11 -0.23 10.68
CA SER A 48 3.16 -1.65 10.99
C SER A 48 1.76 -2.22 10.84
N THR A 49 1.59 -3.11 9.87
CA THR A 49 0.32 -3.82 9.67
C THR A 49 -0.02 -4.73 10.84
N SER A 50 0.97 -5.38 11.46
CA SER A 50 0.77 -6.21 12.64
C SER A 50 0.29 -5.39 13.84
N GLN A 51 0.93 -4.25 14.15
CA GLN A 51 0.45 -3.35 15.20
C GLN A 51 -0.92 -2.77 14.88
N THR A 52 -1.18 -2.45 13.61
CA THR A 52 -2.49 -1.97 13.18
C THR A 52 -3.57 -3.03 13.44
N ARG A 53 -3.33 -4.30 13.08
CA ARG A 53 -4.28 -5.39 13.35
C ARG A 53 -4.50 -5.63 14.83
N ASP A 54 -3.44 -5.61 15.63
CA ASP A 54 -3.51 -5.80 17.09
C ASP A 54 -4.35 -4.70 17.75
N ILE A 55 -4.04 -3.43 17.46
CA ILE A 55 -4.73 -2.29 18.08
C ILE A 55 -6.18 -2.16 17.61
N THR A 56 -6.44 -2.40 16.33
CA THR A 56 -7.80 -2.27 15.78
C THR A 56 -8.65 -3.52 15.97
N GLU A 57 -8.04 -4.65 16.32
CA GLU A 57 -8.65 -5.99 16.36
C GLU A 57 -9.36 -6.36 15.04
N ARG A 58 -8.78 -5.94 13.91
CA ARG A 58 -9.35 -6.14 12.57
C ARG A 58 -8.32 -6.63 11.58
N LEU A 59 -8.74 -7.53 10.69
CA LEU A 59 -7.92 -8.02 9.60
C LEU A 59 -7.77 -6.98 8.48
N PHE A 60 -8.85 -6.26 8.17
CA PHE A 60 -8.93 -5.29 7.08
C PHE A 60 -9.50 -3.96 7.58
N PRO A 61 -8.93 -2.82 7.15
CA PRO A 61 -9.36 -1.50 7.60
C PRO A 61 -10.73 -1.15 7.01
N LYS A 62 -11.46 -0.25 7.67
CA LYS A 62 -12.66 0.41 7.14
C LYS A 62 -12.58 1.92 7.38
N PRO A 63 -13.40 2.73 6.68
CA PRO A 63 -13.50 4.16 6.98
C PRO A 63 -13.73 4.43 8.47
N GLY A 64 -12.93 5.35 9.02
CA GLY A 64 -12.84 5.68 10.44
C GLY A 64 -11.68 5.00 11.18
N ASP A 65 -11.13 3.90 10.66
CA ASP A 65 -10.00 3.21 11.29
C ASP A 65 -8.67 3.95 11.07
N HIS A 66 -7.73 3.71 11.98
CA HIS A 66 -6.38 4.24 11.95
C HIS A 66 -5.36 3.17 11.53
N PHE A 67 -4.29 3.61 10.88
CA PHE A 67 -3.07 2.83 10.68
C PHE A 67 -2.00 3.29 11.67
N TYR A 68 -1.35 2.33 12.31
CA TYR A 68 -0.42 2.56 13.40
C TYR A 68 1.01 2.24 13.01
N SER A 69 1.94 2.94 13.64
CA SER A 69 3.36 2.70 13.51
C SER A 69 3.82 1.49 14.31
N ALA A 70 5.05 1.05 14.11
CA ALA A 70 5.69 0.03 14.95
C ALA A 70 5.69 0.42 16.44
N ALA A 71 5.83 1.71 16.75
CA ALA A 71 5.72 2.25 18.10
C ALA A 71 4.28 2.49 18.59
N GLY A 72 3.25 2.07 17.85
CA GLY A 72 1.85 2.22 18.21
C GLY A 72 1.31 3.64 18.06
N LYS A 73 1.96 4.50 17.28
CA LYS A 73 1.49 5.87 17.02
C LYS A 73 0.63 5.91 15.78
N ILE A 74 -0.43 6.71 15.79
CA ILE A 74 -1.28 6.89 14.62
C ILE A 74 -0.47 7.58 13.50
N MET A 75 -0.50 7.00 12.29
CA MET A 75 0.16 7.55 11.11
C MET A 75 -0.86 8.09 10.10
N LEU A 76 -1.85 7.27 9.78
CA LEU A 76 -2.86 7.57 8.78
C LEU A 76 -4.24 7.22 9.33
N THR A 77 -5.26 7.89 8.82
CA THR A 77 -6.67 7.53 9.04
C THR A 77 -7.31 7.23 7.70
N LEU A 78 -8.02 6.11 7.58
CA LEU A 78 -8.88 5.84 6.42
C LEU A 78 -10.14 6.69 6.54
N VAL A 79 -10.26 7.72 5.72
CA VAL A 79 -11.38 8.69 5.78
C VAL A 79 -12.54 8.22 4.91
N GLU A 80 -12.22 7.67 3.74
CA GLU A 80 -13.20 7.30 2.73
C GLU A 80 -12.68 6.10 1.95
N ASP A 81 -13.58 5.20 1.56
CA ASP A 81 -13.29 4.08 0.68
C ASP A 81 -14.42 3.99 -0.35
N ALA A 82 -14.04 4.22 -1.60
CA ALA A 82 -14.92 4.14 -2.77
C ALA A 82 -14.57 2.93 -3.64
N SER A 83 -13.86 1.95 -3.08
CA SER A 83 -13.65 0.63 -3.65
C SER A 83 -14.58 -0.40 -2.99
N PRO A 84 -15.05 -1.41 -3.72
CA PRO A 84 -15.60 -2.61 -3.11
C PRO A 84 -14.44 -3.54 -2.71
N GLY A 85 -14.59 -4.22 -1.56
CA GLY A 85 -13.69 -5.30 -1.16
C GLY A 85 -12.71 -4.94 -0.04
N PRO A 86 -11.82 -5.88 0.33
CA PRO A 86 -10.86 -5.67 1.40
C PRO A 86 -9.61 -4.91 0.93
N HIS A 87 -8.85 -4.39 1.89
CA HIS A 87 -7.46 -3.96 1.72
C HIS A 87 -6.59 -4.80 2.63
N ASP A 88 -5.69 -5.59 2.05
CA ASP A 88 -4.98 -6.62 2.77
C ASP A 88 -3.85 -6.05 3.65
N MET A 89 -3.61 -6.73 4.77
CA MET A 89 -2.53 -6.41 5.71
C MET A 89 -1.76 -7.68 6.12
N LEU A 90 -2.05 -8.82 5.50
CA LEU A 90 -1.58 -10.15 5.88
C LEU A 90 -0.40 -10.60 5.01
N TYR A 91 -0.37 -10.19 3.75
CA TYR A 91 0.66 -10.56 2.80
C TYR A 91 1.86 -9.61 2.85
N PRO A 92 3.07 -10.12 2.57
CA PRO A 92 4.21 -9.28 2.29
C PRO A 92 4.11 -8.74 0.85
N ALA A 93 4.84 -7.66 0.58
CA ALA A 93 5.04 -7.20 -0.79
C ALA A 93 5.65 -8.29 -1.68
N CYS A 94 5.27 -8.32 -2.96
CA CYS A 94 5.90 -9.24 -3.90
C CYS A 94 7.41 -8.95 -4.00
N ASP A 95 8.20 -10.03 -4.13
CA ASP A 95 9.66 -9.98 -4.10
C ASP A 95 10.27 -10.89 -5.18
N SER A 96 11.59 -10.80 -5.37
CA SER A 96 12.30 -11.62 -6.35
C SER A 96 12.09 -13.12 -6.12
N ALA A 97 12.00 -13.56 -4.86
CA ALA A 97 11.81 -14.96 -4.52
C ALA A 97 10.44 -15.49 -4.97
N LEU A 98 9.38 -14.69 -4.91
CA LEU A 98 8.06 -15.03 -5.47
C LEU A 98 8.18 -15.32 -6.97
N TYR A 99 8.80 -14.43 -7.72
CA TYR A 99 8.91 -14.58 -9.17
C TYR A 99 9.89 -15.69 -9.58
N GLU A 100 10.97 -15.90 -8.84
CA GLU A 100 11.86 -17.05 -9.04
C GLU A 100 11.12 -18.39 -8.90
N ARG A 101 10.28 -18.54 -7.86
CA ARG A 101 9.44 -19.74 -7.69
C ARG A 101 8.41 -19.90 -8.81
N ALA A 102 7.97 -18.81 -9.42
CA ALA A 102 7.07 -18.80 -10.57
C ALA A 102 7.80 -19.00 -11.92
N GLY A 103 9.14 -19.12 -11.93
CA GLY A 103 9.94 -19.28 -13.16
C GLY A 103 10.14 -17.97 -13.94
N LEU A 104 10.01 -16.81 -13.29
CA LEU A 104 10.12 -15.47 -13.86
C LEU A 104 11.32 -14.72 -13.23
N PRO A 105 12.56 -15.04 -13.60
CA PRO A 105 13.73 -14.38 -13.01
C PRO A 105 13.82 -12.90 -13.41
N ASN A 106 14.41 -12.07 -12.53
CA ASN A 106 14.62 -10.63 -12.73
C ASN A 106 13.34 -9.82 -12.98
N HIS A 107 12.22 -10.29 -12.45
CA HIS A 107 10.94 -9.62 -12.60
C HIS A 107 10.85 -8.37 -11.68
N PRO A 108 10.27 -7.25 -12.15
CA PRO A 108 9.93 -6.13 -11.27
C PRO A 108 9.07 -6.59 -10.09
N ASN A 109 9.31 -6.02 -8.91
CA ASN A 109 8.61 -6.41 -7.69
C ASN A 109 8.48 -5.24 -6.71
N CYS A 110 7.46 -5.30 -5.85
CA CYS A 110 7.11 -4.23 -4.93
C CYS A 110 8.18 -4.00 -3.86
N ARG A 111 8.81 -5.07 -3.37
CA ARG A 111 9.89 -4.98 -2.39
C ARG A 111 11.04 -4.11 -2.93
N ASP A 112 11.52 -4.37 -4.14
CA ASP A 112 12.61 -3.60 -4.74
C ASP A 112 12.17 -2.18 -5.12
N ASN A 113 10.91 -2.02 -5.54
CA ASN A 113 10.32 -0.70 -5.79
C ASN A 113 10.28 0.16 -4.52
N LEU A 114 9.95 -0.43 -3.36
CA LEU A 114 10.04 0.21 -2.05
C LEU A 114 11.49 0.62 -1.75
N MET A 115 12.42 -0.32 -1.81
CA MET A 115 13.82 -0.07 -1.46
C MET A 115 14.45 1.02 -2.36
N LYS A 116 14.13 1.02 -3.65
CA LYS A 116 14.58 2.05 -4.59
C LYS A 116 13.99 3.43 -4.26
N ALA A 117 12.70 3.49 -3.91
CA ALA A 117 12.05 4.74 -3.52
C ALA A 117 12.62 5.30 -2.22
N LEU A 118 12.88 4.45 -1.22
CA LEU A 118 13.53 4.85 0.03
C LEU A 118 14.99 5.29 -0.17
N GLY A 119 15.75 4.57 -1.00
CA GLY A 119 17.14 4.93 -1.30
C GLY A 119 17.26 6.30 -1.97
N ALA A 120 16.30 6.68 -2.81
CA ALA A 120 16.22 8.03 -3.40
C ALA A 120 15.99 9.13 -2.35
N GLU A 121 15.46 8.77 -1.18
CA GLU A 121 15.25 9.64 -0.02
C GLU A 121 16.39 9.58 1.00
N GLY A 122 17.47 8.84 0.69
CA GLY A 122 18.59 8.61 1.60
C GLY A 122 18.25 7.72 2.79
N ILE A 123 17.16 6.94 2.70
CA ILE A 123 16.74 5.99 3.72
C ILE A 123 17.19 4.60 3.30
N ASP A 124 17.95 3.95 4.17
CA ASP A 124 18.37 2.56 4.01
C ASP A 124 17.75 1.72 5.12
N LEU A 125 17.06 0.64 4.74
CA LEU A 125 16.43 -0.30 5.66
C LEU A 125 17.01 -1.69 5.46
N PRO A 126 17.36 -2.42 6.54
CA PRO A 126 17.86 -3.78 6.41
C PRO A 126 16.77 -4.80 6.03
N PHE A 127 15.50 -4.39 6.03
CA PHE A 127 14.35 -5.20 5.66
C PHE A 127 13.26 -4.33 5.01
N ALA A 128 12.33 -4.97 4.31
CA ALA A 128 11.10 -4.34 3.83
C ALA A 128 9.97 -4.64 4.82
N PRO A 129 9.33 -3.63 5.44
CA PRO A 129 8.12 -3.84 6.22
C PRO A 129 6.99 -4.38 5.34
N ASP A 130 6.02 -5.07 5.93
CA ASP A 130 4.81 -5.47 5.21
C ASP A 130 3.96 -4.22 4.84
N PRO A 131 3.43 -4.14 3.62
CA PRO A 131 2.58 -3.05 3.16
C PRO A 131 1.14 -3.16 3.67
N VAL A 132 0.40 -2.07 3.56
CA VAL A 132 -1.06 -2.15 3.38
C VAL A 132 -1.32 -2.34 1.89
N ASP A 133 -1.83 -3.51 1.51
CA ASP A 133 -2.13 -3.87 0.13
C ASP A 133 -3.53 -3.36 -0.26
N LEU A 134 -3.59 -2.09 -0.68
CA LEU A 134 -4.84 -1.47 -1.09
C LEU A 134 -5.41 -2.19 -2.31
N PHE A 135 -6.70 -2.54 -2.21
CA PHE A 135 -7.50 -3.17 -3.27
C PHE A 135 -7.20 -4.66 -3.49
N GLN A 136 -6.32 -5.27 -2.70
CA GLN A 136 -6.03 -6.69 -2.79
C GLN A 136 -7.19 -7.52 -2.21
N ASN A 137 -7.71 -8.45 -3.02
CA ASN A 137 -8.76 -9.38 -2.61
C ASN A 137 -8.14 -10.69 -2.09
N SER A 138 -7.94 -10.78 -0.78
CA SER A 138 -7.32 -11.94 -0.13
C SER A 138 -8.00 -12.36 1.18
N LEU A 139 -9.33 -12.47 1.16
CA LEU A 139 -10.12 -12.85 2.34
C LEU A 139 -9.72 -14.25 2.87
N PRO A 140 -9.44 -14.38 4.19
CA PRO A 140 -9.24 -15.68 4.80
C PRO A 140 -10.52 -16.52 4.76
N GLN A 141 -10.34 -17.81 4.48
CA GLN A 141 -11.39 -18.80 4.50
C GLN A 141 -11.64 -19.32 5.94
N PRO A 142 -12.82 -19.91 6.23
CA PRO A 142 -13.14 -20.40 7.57
C PRO A 142 -12.16 -21.44 8.14
N ASP A 143 -11.40 -22.14 7.29
CA ASP A 143 -10.39 -23.11 7.67
C ASP A 143 -8.98 -22.50 7.84
N GLY A 144 -8.85 -21.19 7.67
CA GLY A 144 -7.58 -20.45 7.75
C GLY A 144 -6.82 -20.36 6.43
N THR A 145 -7.35 -20.91 5.33
CA THR A 145 -6.72 -20.76 4.01
C THR A 145 -6.77 -19.31 3.55
N LEU A 146 -5.67 -18.80 3.01
CA LEU A 146 -5.64 -17.52 2.32
C LEU A 146 -5.69 -17.75 0.81
N VAL A 147 -6.68 -17.16 0.14
CA VAL A 147 -6.85 -17.24 -1.31
C VAL A 147 -6.74 -15.83 -1.85
N VAL A 148 -5.80 -15.59 -2.76
CA VAL A 148 -5.69 -14.33 -3.47
C VAL A 148 -6.51 -14.44 -4.76
N GLU A 149 -7.49 -13.57 -4.92
CA GLU A 149 -8.30 -13.46 -6.13
C GLU A 149 -7.96 -12.17 -6.87
N ALA A 150 -8.53 -11.99 -8.06
CA ALA A 150 -8.46 -10.71 -8.73
C ALA A 150 -9.09 -9.63 -7.88
N SER A 151 -8.44 -8.46 -7.84
CA SER A 151 -9.04 -7.28 -7.25
C SER A 151 -10.39 -6.99 -7.91
N VAL A 152 -11.37 -6.69 -7.06
CA VAL A 152 -12.74 -6.35 -7.47
C VAL A 152 -12.92 -4.83 -7.61
N ASN A 153 -11.84 -4.06 -7.46
CA ASN A 153 -11.87 -2.61 -7.52
C ASN A 153 -12.22 -2.11 -8.94
N PRO A 154 -13.25 -1.26 -9.11
CA PRO A 154 -13.65 -0.74 -10.41
C PRO A 154 -12.71 0.37 -10.88
N PRO A 155 -12.72 0.70 -12.19
CA PRO A 155 -12.05 1.89 -12.70
C PRO A 155 -12.46 3.15 -11.94
N GLY A 156 -11.48 3.90 -11.45
CA GLY A 156 -11.67 5.11 -10.65
C GLY A 156 -11.97 4.85 -9.18
N GLY A 157 -12.01 3.59 -8.73
CA GLY A 157 -12.10 3.24 -7.32
C GLY A 157 -10.88 3.75 -6.54
N TYR A 158 -11.11 4.17 -5.29
CA TYR A 158 -10.08 4.85 -4.51
C TYR A 158 -10.27 4.68 -3.00
N VAL A 159 -9.19 4.90 -2.27
CA VAL A 159 -9.24 5.23 -0.83
C VAL A 159 -8.80 6.67 -0.61
N ARG A 160 -9.35 7.30 0.43
CA ARG A 160 -8.88 8.60 0.94
C ARG A 160 -8.33 8.42 2.34
N LEU A 161 -7.09 8.83 2.52
CA LEU A 161 -6.36 8.80 3.77
C LEU A 161 -6.16 10.24 4.26
N ARG A 162 -6.09 10.42 5.58
CA ARG A 162 -5.58 11.65 6.19
C ARG A 162 -4.26 11.34 6.87
N ALA A 163 -3.24 12.16 6.63
CA ALA A 163 -1.98 12.10 7.38
C ALA A 163 -2.18 12.66 8.79
N GLU A 164 -1.81 11.90 9.81
CA GLU A 164 -1.95 12.29 11.23
C GLU A 164 -0.63 12.82 11.82
N GLN A 165 0.44 12.76 11.03
CA GLN A 165 1.75 13.34 11.29
C GLN A 165 2.45 13.66 9.95
N ASP A 166 3.64 14.27 9.99
CA ASP A 166 4.44 14.48 8.77
C ASP A 166 5.08 13.15 8.32
N LEU A 167 4.75 12.71 7.11
CA LEU A 167 5.06 11.38 6.61
C LEU A 167 5.79 11.40 5.27
N LEU A 168 6.63 10.39 5.09
CA LEU A 168 7.06 9.92 3.78
C LEU A 168 6.25 8.67 3.45
N LEU A 169 5.38 8.77 2.45
CA LEU A 169 4.68 7.62 1.90
C LEU A 169 5.54 6.97 0.82
N VAL A 170 5.42 5.66 0.68
CA VAL A 170 5.83 4.95 -0.53
C VAL A 170 4.61 4.22 -1.07
N VAL A 171 4.30 4.46 -2.34
CA VAL A 171 3.17 3.84 -3.05
C VAL A 171 3.72 3.11 -4.26
N THR A 172 3.30 1.86 -4.45
CA THR A 172 3.63 1.09 -5.66
C THR A 172 2.37 0.77 -6.46
N ALA A 173 2.54 0.62 -7.76
CA ALA A 173 1.62 -0.14 -8.60
C ALA A 173 2.15 -1.58 -8.65
N CYS A 174 1.44 -2.49 -7.99
CA CYS A 174 1.90 -3.87 -7.78
C CYS A 174 2.31 -4.56 -9.08
N SER A 175 3.40 -5.34 -9.02
CA SER A 175 4.02 -5.94 -10.21
C SER A 175 3.49 -7.32 -10.57
N VAL A 176 2.51 -7.87 -9.85
CA VAL A 176 2.02 -9.24 -10.05
C VAL A 176 1.20 -9.35 -11.33
N ASP A 177 1.68 -10.11 -12.30
CA ASP A 177 1.07 -10.30 -13.63
C ASP A 177 0.88 -11.77 -14.03
N HIS A 178 1.40 -12.71 -13.24
CA HIS A 178 1.27 -14.16 -13.46
C HIS A 178 0.24 -14.82 -12.52
N HIS A 179 -0.44 -14.04 -11.71
CA HIS A 179 -1.47 -14.44 -10.75
C HIS A 179 -2.67 -13.49 -10.91
N PRO A 180 -3.92 -13.92 -10.64
CA PRO A 180 -5.11 -13.09 -10.86
C PRO A 180 -5.13 -11.74 -10.12
N THR A 181 -4.27 -11.52 -9.12
CA THR A 181 -4.23 -10.36 -8.21
C THR A 181 -4.56 -9.02 -8.89
N ASN A 182 -3.84 -8.66 -9.96
CA ASN A 182 -4.02 -7.39 -10.69
C ASN A 182 -4.97 -7.47 -11.89
N GLY A 183 -5.75 -8.55 -12.03
CA GLY A 183 -6.73 -8.67 -13.10
C GLY A 183 -6.14 -8.83 -14.50
N ASP A 184 -5.06 -9.60 -14.61
CA ASP A 184 -4.33 -9.99 -15.83
C ASP A 184 -3.43 -8.91 -16.48
N ALA A 185 -3.44 -7.67 -16.00
CA ALA A 185 -2.55 -6.63 -16.49
C ALA A 185 -2.17 -5.64 -15.39
N CYS A 186 -0.87 -5.36 -15.24
CA CYS A 186 -0.43 -4.30 -14.34
C CYS A 186 -0.67 -2.93 -15.00
N THR A 187 -1.34 -2.03 -14.28
CA THR A 187 -1.62 -0.65 -14.66
C THR A 187 -1.06 0.35 -13.65
N GLU A 188 -1.18 1.63 -13.95
CA GLU A 188 -0.76 2.71 -13.07
C GLU A 188 -1.67 2.87 -11.84
N ILE A 189 -1.13 3.53 -10.82
CA ILE A 189 -1.87 4.09 -9.68
C ILE A 189 -1.71 5.61 -9.70
N GLU A 190 -2.76 6.34 -9.36
CA GLU A 190 -2.72 7.79 -9.20
C GLU A 190 -2.83 8.19 -7.74
N VAL A 191 -2.07 9.23 -7.36
CA VAL A 191 -2.06 9.79 -6.01
C VAL A 191 -2.38 11.27 -6.09
N GLU A 192 -3.48 11.68 -5.47
CA GLU A 192 -3.86 13.08 -5.31
C GLU A 192 -3.65 13.54 -3.87
N ILE A 193 -3.05 14.72 -3.68
CA ILE A 193 -2.80 15.30 -2.36
C ILE A 193 -3.42 16.68 -2.28
N THR A 194 -4.31 16.85 -1.32
CA THR A 194 -4.94 18.13 -0.98
C THR A 194 -4.48 18.53 0.40
N SER A 195 -3.77 19.66 0.48
CA SER A 195 -3.27 20.15 1.75
C SER A 195 -4.39 20.57 2.69
N ALA A 196 -4.20 20.32 3.98
CA ALA A 196 -5.04 20.95 5.00
C ALA A 196 -4.97 22.48 4.87
N ALA A 197 -6.11 23.13 5.05
CA ALA A 197 -6.20 24.59 5.14
C ALA A 197 -5.60 25.11 6.45
#